data_AF-A0A1C6J6F9-F1
#
_entry.id   AF-A0A1C6J6F9-F1
#
_cell.length_a   1.000
_cell.length_b   1.000
_cell.length_c   1.000
_cell.angle_alpha   90.00
_cell.angle_beta   90.00
_cell.angle_gamma   90.00
#
_symmetry.space_group_name_H-M   'P 1'
#
loop_
_entity.id
_entity.type
_entity.pdbx_description
1 polymer ?
#
loop_
_entity_poly.entity_id
_entity_poly.type
_entity_poly.pdbx_seq_one_letter_code
_entity_poly.pdbx_strand_id
1 'polypeptide(L)'
;MKGLIIKGIGGFYYVKTAEGVYQAKGRGIFKKDGITLAVGDNVDLEVLPDGDGVINTIEERKNHFIRPPIANVDCFIVVFAAAKPKPNFTVIDKFLIMAEQNDIDPILCINKCDLVSEEDLKEIQSIYASVYPVITASGKTGMGIDQLLRRIEGRKAAFAGPSGVGKSTITNLIIPEANMETGTVSQKTDRGRHTTRHVEIFEVLGGGFVFDTPGFTSFDILEAEEDDLADYYPEIAAYKGQCRFDDCRHKSEPGCKVLEAVNEGRIHKVRYESYLMNLEEIKKRKKY
;
A
#
# COMPACT_ATOMS: atom_id res chain seq x y z
N MET A 1 -30.10 1.29 -3.12
CA MET A 1 -29.36 0.19 -3.76
C MET A 1 -27.95 0.18 -3.23
N LYS A 2 -27.35 -0.97 -2.92
CA LYS A 2 -25.95 -1.04 -2.49
C LYS A 2 -25.00 -1.07 -3.67
N GLY A 3 -23.83 -0.46 -3.52
CA GLY A 3 -22.78 -0.51 -4.52
C GLY A 3 -21.40 -0.14 -4.01
N LEU A 4 -20.41 -0.31 -4.88
CA LEU A 4 -19.00 0.00 -4.65
C LEU A 4 -18.58 1.16 -5.55
N ILE A 5 -18.00 2.21 -5.00
CA ILE A 5 -17.39 3.27 -5.82
C ILE A 5 -16.14 2.70 -6.51
N ILE A 6 -16.19 2.57 -7.83
CA ILE A 6 -15.08 2.02 -8.62
C ILE A 6 -14.22 3.08 -9.31
N LYS A 7 -14.73 4.30 -9.50
CA LYS A 7 -13.99 5.39 -10.16
C LYS A 7 -14.48 6.75 -9.68
N GLY A 8 -13.57 7.71 -9.53
CA GLY A 8 -13.88 9.09 -9.16
C GLY A 8 -13.26 10.11 -10.12
N ILE A 9 -14.10 10.96 -10.75
CA ILE A 9 -13.67 11.99 -11.70
C ILE A 9 -14.46 13.28 -11.48
N GLY A 10 -13.79 14.38 -11.12
CA GLY A 10 -14.40 15.71 -11.12
C GLY A 10 -15.65 15.86 -10.24
N GLY A 11 -15.75 15.10 -9.14
CA GLY A 11 -16.92 15.08 -8.25
C GLY A 11 -18.05 14.15 -8.68
N PHE A 12 -17.89 13.43 -9.79
CA PHE A 12 -18.72 12.30 -10.18
C PHE A 12 -18.05 10.99 -9.75
N TYR A 13 -18.88 10.02 -9.37
CA TYR A 13 -18.46 8.71 -8.89
C TYR A 13 -19.16 7.64 -9.72
N TYR A 14 -18.43 6.63 -10.16
CA TYR A 14 -19.03 5.48 -10.84
C TYR A 14 -19.18 4.36 -9.83
N VAL A 15 -20.41 3.88 -9.65
CA VAL A 15 -20.78 2.93 -8.61
C VAL A 15 -21.18 1.61 -9.25
N LYS A 16 -20.41 0.55 -8.99
CA LYS A 16 -20.72 -0.82 -9.39
C LYS A 16 -21.75 -1.42 -8.44
N THR A 17 -22.84 -1.94 -8.99
CA THR A 17 -23.95 -2.56 -8.27
C THR A 17 -24.24 -3.94 -8.87
N ALA A 18 -25.23 -4.66 -8.34
CA ALA A 18 -25.69 -5.91 -8.94
C ALA A 18 -26.38 -5.71 -10.31
N GLU A 19 -26.90 -4.51 -10.59
CA GLU A 19 -27.67 -4.20 -11.80
C GLU A 19 -26.82 -3.54 -12.90
N GLY A 20 -25.61 -3.08 -12.55
CA GLY A 20 -24.71 -2.42 -13.48
C GLY A 20 -23.88 -1.32 -12.82
N VAL A 21 -23.27 -0.47 -13.64
CA VAL A 21 -22.48 0.67 -13.20
C VAL A 21 -23.28 1.95 -13.43
N TYR A 22 -23.47 2.73 -12.37
CA TYR A 22 -24.19 4.01 -12.40
C TYR A 22 -23.22 5.16 -12.19
N GLN A 23 -23.36 6.22 -12.98
CA GLN A 23 -22.73 7.49 -12.68
C GLN A 23 -23.54 8.17 -11.56
N ALA A 24 -22.87 8.61 -10.50
CA ALA A 24 -23.52 9.14 -9.32
C ALA A 24 -22.81 10.38 -8.76
N LYS A 25 -23.56 11.17 -7.98
CA LYS A 25 -23.04 12.29 -7.19
C LYS A 25 -23.31 12.08 -5.70
N GLY A 26 -22.39 12.53 -4.87
CA GLY A 26 -22.63 12.63 -3.43
C GLY A 26 -23.71 13.67 -3.12
N ARG A 27 -24.63 13.37 -2.20
CA ARG A 27 -25.51 14.39 -1.63
C ARG A 27 -24.68 15.54 -1.04
N GLY A 28 -25.21 16.76 -1.14
CA GLY A 28 -24.54 17.96 -0.62
C GLY A 28 -24.22 17.89 0.88
N ILE A 29 -24.91 17.02 1.63
CA ILE A 29 -24.65 16.77 3.05
C ILE A 29 -23.22 16.29 3.31
N PHE A 30 -22.62 15.48 2.42
CA PHE A 30 -21.24 15.04 2.59
C PHE A 30 -20.25 16.20 2.61
N LYS A 31 -20.45 17.21 1.74
CA LYS A 31 -19.63 18.42 1.74
C LYS A 31 -19.83 19.24 3.01
N LYS A 32 -21.06 19.30 3.52
CA LYS A 32 -21.38 20.00 4.77
C LYS A 32 -20.70 19.35 5.99
N ASP A 33 -20.63 18.02 5.98
CA ASP A 33 -20.07 17.23 7.08
C ASP A 33 -18.56 16.97 6.91
N GLY A 34 -17.92 17.57 5.88
CA GLY A 34 -16.49 17.40 5.60
C GLY A 34 -16.11 16.01 5.07
N ILE A 35 -17.08 15.18 4.70
CA ILE A 35 -16.87 13.82 4.21
C ILE A 35 -16.51 13.84 2.72
N THR A 36 -15.34 13.32 2.40
CA THR A 36 -14.92 13.11 1.00
C THR A 36 -15.14 11.66 0.60
N LEU A 37 -16.00 11.42 -0.38
CA LEU A 37 -16.20 10.10 -1.00
C LEU A 37 -14.91 9.63 -1.69
N ALA A 38 -14.59 8.36 -1.51
CA ALA A 38 -13.35 7.74 -1.96
C ALA A 38 -13.64 6.51 -2.83
N VAL A 39 -12.73 6.18 -3.74
CA VAL A 39 -12.81 4.93 -4.49
C VAL A 39 -12.61 3.77 -3.52
N GLY A 40 -13.42 2.72 -3.63
CA GLY A 40 -13.41 1.61 -2.67
C GLY A 40 -14.46 1.72 -1.56
N ASP A 41 -15.15 2.85 -1.43
CA ASP A 41 -16.30 3.01 -0.54
C ASP A 41 -17.45 2.08 -0.94
N ASN A 42 -18.03 1.41 0.06
CA ASN A 42 -19.34 0.79 -0.07
C ASN A 42 -20.41 1.84 0.26
N VAL A 43 -21.40 1.99 -0.59
CA VAL A 43 -22.39 3.07 -0.51
C VAL A 43 -23.81 2.58 -0.78
N ASP A 44 -24.79 3.31 -0.24
CA ASP A 44 -26.15 3.24 -0.75
C ASP A 44 -26.41 4.40 -1.71
N LEU A 45 -26.91 4.05 -2.90
CA LEU A 45 -27.37 4.99 -3.91
C LEU A 45 -28.86 4.85 -4.22
N GLU A 46 -29.45 5.95 -4.66
CA GLU A 46 -30.77 6.04 -5.27
C GLU A 46 -30.59 6.38 -6.75
N VAL A 47 -31.22 5.60 -7.64
CA VAL A 47 -31.18 5.86 -9.09
C VAL A 47 -32.37 6.75 -9.45
N LEU A 48 -32.09 7.89 -10.06
CA LEU A 48 -33.08 8.86 -10.49
C LEU A 48 -33.73 8.44 -11.83
N PRO A 49 -34.89 9.01 -12.19
CA PRO A 49 -35.59 8.66 -13.44
C PRO A 49 -34.79 8.93 -14.73
N ASP A 50 -33.78 9.80 -14.68
CA ASP A 50 -32.87 10.11 -15.78
C ASP A 50 -31.68 9.13 -15.88
N GLY A 51 -31.58 8.16 -14.96
CA GLY A 51 -30.55 7.14 -14.92
C GLY A 51 -29.30 7.50 -14.09
N ASP A 52 -29.19 8.75 -13.61
CA ASP A 52 -28.09 9.17 -12.73
C ASP A 52 -28.35 8.70 -11.29
N GLY A 53 -27.27 8.45 -10.54
CA GLY A 53 -27.30 8.03 -9.15
C GLY A 53 -27.08 9.18 -8.17
N VAL A 54 -27.70 9.09 -6.99
CA VAL A 54 -27.40 9.95 -5.84
C VAL A 54 -26.92 9.06 -4.70
N ILE A 55 -25.69 9.27 -4.26
CA ILE A 55 -25.12 8.57 -3.09
C ILE A 55 -25.71 9.21 -1.83
N ASN A 56 -26.37 8.40 -1.02
CA ASN A 56 -27.10 8.84 0.17
C ASN A 56 -26.29 8.63 1.45
N THR A 57 -25.62 7.47 1.55
CA THR A 57 -24.85 7.04 2.72
C THR A 57 -23.59 6.32 2.28
N ILE A 58 -22.59 6.32 3.16
CA ILE A 58 -21.35 5.55 3.03
C ILE A 58 -21.34 4.58 4.22
N GLU A 59 -21.01 3.32 3.97
CA GLU A 59 -20.78 2.37 5.06
C GLU A 59 -19.50 2.74 5.84
N GLU A 60 -19.37 2.22 7.06
CA GLU A 60 -18.18 2.45 7.88
C GLU A 60 -16.92 1.96 7.16
N ARG A 61 -15.90 2.81 7.12
CA ARG A 61 -14.62 2.49 6.49
C ARG A 61 -13.74 1.79 7.50
N LYS A 62 -13.13 0.69 7.10
CA LYS A 62 -12.04 0.09 7.89
C LYS A 62 -10.75 0.91 7.87
N ASN A 63 -10.45 1.56 6.73
CA ASN A 63 -9.31 2.44 6.54
C ASN A 63 -9.56 3.37 5.33
N HIS A 64 -8.82 4.47 5.26
CA HIS A 64 -8.93 5.42 4.14
C HIS A 64 -7.70 6.29 3.98
N PHE A 65 -7.50 6.78 2.76
CA PHE A 65 -6.44 7.69 2.38
C PHE A 65 -7.04 8.94 1.76
N ILE A 66 -6.45 10.10 2.04
CA ILE A 66 -6.89 11.38 1.46
C ILE A 66 -6.29 11.58 0.07
N ARG A 67 -5.04 11.15 -0.12
CA ARG A 67 -4.29 11.34 -1.36
C ARG A 67 -3.46 10.10 -1.68
N PRO A 68 -3.89 9.26 -2.64
CA PRO A 68 -5.14 9.34 -3.41
C PRO A 68 -6.37 9.02 -2.55
N PRO A 69 -7.57 9.54 -2.88
CA PRO A 69 -8.80 9.26 -2.15
C PRO A 69 -9.29 7.82 -2.40
N ILE A 70 -8.75 6.88 -1.61
CA ILE A 70 -9.18 5.47 -1.60
C ILE A 70 -9.60 5.04 -0.19
N ALA A 71 -10.46 4.05 -0.11
CA ALA A 71 -10.94 3.48 1.14
C ALA A 71 -11.06 1.96 1.07
N ASN A 72 -11.09 1.34 2.24
CA ASN A 72 -11.30 -0.10 2.41
C ASN A 72 -10.25 -0.96 1.71
N VAL A 73 -8.97 -0.57 1.80
CA VAL A 73 -7.85 -1.35 1.25
C VAL A 73 -7.59 -2.56 2.15
N ASP A 74 -7.60 -3.77 1.60
CA ASP A 74 -7.33 -5.04 2.30
C ASP A 74 -5.86 -5.40 2.35
N CYS A 75 -5.09 -5.03 1.32
CA CYS A 75 -3.66 -5.31 1.32
C CYS A 75 -2.86 -4.30 0.51
N PHE A 76 -1.61 -4.12 0.92
CA PHE A 76 -0.59 -3.44 0.15
C PHE A 76 0.35 -4.45 -0.47
N ILE A 77 0.43 -4.43 -1.80
CA ILE A 77 1.50 -5.14 -2.51
C ILE A 77 2.70 -4.19 -2.55
N VAL A 78 3.64 -4.38 -1.63
CA VAL A 78 4.86 -3.58 -1.51
C VAL A 78 5.89 -4.11 -2.50
N VAL A 79 5.97 -3.48 -3.66
CA VAL A 79 6.87 -3.88 -4.75
C VAL A 79 8.21 -3.17 -4.64
N PHE A 80 9.28 -3.94 -4.73
CA PHE A 80 10.63 -3.42 -4.90
C PHE A 80 11.44 -4.31 -5.86
N ALA A 81 12.48 -3.75 -6.47
CA ALA A 81 13.32 -4.49 -7.40
C ALA A 81 14.44 -5.21 -6.64
N ALA A 82 14.76 -6.45 -7.02
CA ALA A 82 15.85 -7.23 -6.42
C ALA A 82 17.23 -6.57 -6.65
N ALA A 83 17.43 -5.88 -7.77
CA ALA A 83 18.72 -5.27 -8.12
C ALA A 83 18.66 -3.87 -8.75
N LYS A 84 17.74 -3.60 -9.68
CA LYS A 84 17.71 -2.34 -10.45
C LYS A 84 16.34 -1.65 -10.35
N PRO A 85 16.17 -0.61 -9.51
CA PRO A 85 17.17 -0.04 -8.58
C PRO A 85 17.50 -0.99 -7.43
N LYS A 86 18.64 -0.75 -6.75
CA LYS A 86 19.03 -1.54 -5.58
C LYS A 86 17.96 -1.37 -4.49
N PRO A 87 17.54 -2.46 -3.80
CA PRO A 87 16.62 -2.36 -2.68
C PRO A 87 17.12 -1.35 -1.64
N ASN A 88 16.25 -0.43 -1.25
CA ASN A 88 16.46 0.42 -0.08
C ASN A 88 15.50 -0.06 1.01
N PHE A 89 16.03 -0.85 1.95
CA PHE A 89 15.22 -1.50 2.99
C PHE A 89 14.55 -0.49 3.92
N THR A 90 15.19 0.65 4.22
CA THR A 90 14.55 1.72 4.99
C THR A 90 13.32 2.29 4.28
N VAL A 91 13.38 2.44 2.95
CA VAL A 91 12.21 2.90 2.18
C VAL A 91 11.14 1.83 2.06
N ILE A 92 11.52 0.56 1.91
CA ILE A 92 10.57 -0.58 1.92
C ILE A 92 9.82 -0.62 3.25
N ASP A 93 10.56 -0.49 4.35
CA ASP A 93 10.00 -0.52 5.70
C ASP A 93 9.03 0.62 5.97
N LYS A 94 9.23 1.81 5.38
CA LYS A 94 8.23 2.88 5.46
C LYS A 94 6.88 2.47 4.89
N PHE A 95 6.86 1.74 3.77
CA PHE A 95 5.60 1.22 3.21
C PHE A 95 4.97 0.15 4.12
N LEU A 96 5.79 -0.66 4.79
CA LEU A 96 5.31 -1.64 5.76
C LEU A 96 4.72 -0.96 7.00
N ILE A 97 5.42 0.03 7.55
CA ILE A 97 4.94 0.88 8.65
C ILE A 97 3.60 1.52 8.26
N MET A 98 3.50 2.11 7.07
CA MET A 98 2.25 2.69 6.57
C MET A 98 1.12 1.67 6.48
N ALA A 99 1.42 0.42 6.13
CA ALA A 99 0.42 -0.64 6.07
C ALA A 99 -0.08 -0.99 7.48
N GLU A 100 0.84 -1.22 8.43
CA GLU A 100 0.54 -1.51 9.84
C GLU A 100 -0.25 -0.36 10.49
N GLN A 101 0.12 0.89 10.21
CA GLN A 101 -0.57 2.08 10.71
C GLN A 101 -2.03 2.20 10.28
N ASN A 102 -2.39 1.58 9.16
CA ASN A 102 -3.71 1.70 8.55
C ASN A 102 -4.49 0.38 8.59
N ASP A 103 -4.04 -0.60 9.39
CA ASP A 103 -4.63 -1.94 9.48
C ASP A 103 -4.78 -2.60 8.08
N ILE A 104 -3.70 -2.55 7.30
CA ILE A 104 -3.62 -3.11 5.95
C ILE A 104 -2.57 -4.22 5.93
N ASP A 105 -2.94 -5.41 5.45
CA ASP A 105 -1.98 -6.50 5.34
C ASP A 105 -0.92 -6.21 4.27
N PRO A 106 0.38 -6.18 4.61
CA PRO A 106 1.43 -6.05 3.62
C PRO A 106 1.76 -7.40 2.97
N ILE A 107 2.00 -7.38 1.66
CA ILE A 107 2.54 -8.48 0.87
C ILE A 107 3.76 -7.93 0.14
N LEU A 108 4.96 -8.45 0.45
CA LEU A 108 6.17 -8.02 -0.26
C LEU A 108 6.25 -8.72 -1.61
N CYS A 109 6.52 -7.94 -2.66
CA CYS A 109 6.72 -8.43 -4.01
C CYS A 109 8.13 -8.05 -4.50
N ILE A 110 9.05 -9.01 -4.47
CA ILE A 110 10.42 -8.85 -4.98
C ILE A 110 10.38 -9.00 -6.51
N ASN A 111 10.31 -7.88 -7.22
CA ASN A 111 10.29 -7.86 -8.68
C ASN A 111 11.70 -7.90 -9.28
N LYS A 112 11.79 -8.20 -10.58
CA LYS A 112 13.05 -8.26 -11.35
C LYS A 112 14.04 -9.28 -10.78
N CYS A 113 13.51 -10.37 -10.25
CA CYS A 113 14.33 -11.47 -9.74
C CYS A 113 15.20 -12.13 -10.82
N ASP A 114 14.85 -11.95 -12.10
CA ASP A 114 15.65 -12.39 -13.25
C ASP A 114 17.01 -11.66 -13.37
N LEU A 115 17.27 -10.67 -12.52
CA LEU A 115 18.52 -9.89 -12.50
C LEU A 115 19.49 -10.26 -11.38
N VAL A 116 19.15 -11.22 -10.52
CA VAL A 116 19.97 -11.63 -9.35
C VAL A 116 20.16 -13.15 -9.32
N SER A 117 21.15 -13.62 -8.57
CA SER A 117 21.30 -15.07 -8.33
C SER A 117 20.24 -15.58 -7.36
N GLU A 118 20.13 -16.92 -7.25
CA GLU A 118 19.24 -17.54 -6.27
C GLU A 118 19.73 -17.27 -4.84
N GLU A 119 21.03 -17.21 -4.61
CA GLU A 119 21.59 -16.86 -3.30
C GLU A 119 21.23 -15.43 -2.89
N ASP A 120 21.46 -14.45 -3.76
CA ASP A 120 21.11 -13.04 -3.50
C ASP A 120 19.61 -12.88 -3.20
N LEU A 121 18.76 -13.62 -3.94
CA LEU A 121 17.33 -13.59 -3.73
C LEU A 121 16.94 -14.18 -2.36
N LYS A 122 17.54 -15.31 -1.96
CA LYS A 122 17.31 -15.91 -0.64
C LYS A 122 17.75 -15.00 0.49
N GLU A 123 18.86 -14.28 0.32
CA GLU A 123 19.31 -13.26 1.28
C GLU A 123 18.29 -12.12 1.43
N ILE A 124 17.73 -11.62 0.32
CA ILE A 124 16.69 -10.58 0.38
C ILE A 124 15.42 -11.12 1.05
N GLN A 125 15.02 -12.35 0.73
CA GLN A 125 13.83 -12.98 1.31
C GLN A 125 13.98 -13.19 2.83
N SER A 126 15.15 -13.61 3.31
CA SER A 126 15.38 -13.92 4.72
C SER A 126 15.19 -12.71 5.65
N ILE A 127 15.30 -11.49 5.12
CA ILE A 127 15.04 -10.24 5.86
C ILE A 127 13.58 -10.14 6.31
N TYR A 128 12.62 -10.63 5.50
CA TYR A 128 11.19 -10.38 5.68
C TYR A 128 10.34 -11.64 5.82
N ALA A 129 10.80 -12.80 5.34
CA ALA A 129 9.98 -14.00 5.20
C ALA A 129 9.48 -14.59 6.54
N SER A 130 10.13 -14.27 7.66
CA SER A 130 9.66 -14.63 9.00
C SER A 130 8.56 -13.71 9.54
N VAL A 131 8.35 -12.55 8.91
CA VAL A 131 7.45 -11.50 9.37
C VAL A 131 6.25 -11.35 8.44
N TYR A 132 6.49 -11.40 7.13
CA TYR A 132 5.49 -11.08 6.11
C TYR A 132 5.46 -12.10 4.96
N PRO A 133 4.33 -12.24 4.25
CA PRO A 133 4.29 -12.93 2.97
C PRO A 133 5.23 -12.27 1.96
N VAL A 134 6.14 -13.06 1.39
CA VAL A 134 7.08 -12.63 0.35
C VAL A 134 6.83 -13.41 -0.93
N ILE A 135 6.63 -12.70 -2.04
CA ILE A 135 6.46 -13.25 -3.37
C ILE A 135 7.61 -12.75 -4.24
N THR A 136 8.28 -13.67 -4.93
CA THR A 136 9.24 -13.33 -5.96
C THR A 136 8.53 -13.25 -7.31
N ALA A 137 8.74 -12.15 -8.02
CA ALA A 137 8.13 -11.92 -9.32
C ALA A 137 9.12 -11.42 -10.37
N SER A 138 8.78 -11.65 -11.64
CA SER A 138 9.39 -10.93 -12.75
C SER A 138 8.30 -10.42 -13.66
N GLY A 139 8.09 -9.11 -13.64
CA GLY A 139 7.19 -8.45 -14.59
C GLY A 139 7.63 -8.60 -16.06
N LYS A 140 8.85 -9.08 -16.33
CA LYS A 140 9.33 -9.38 -17.69
C LYS A 140 8.86 -10.76 -18.16
N THR A 141 8.91 -11.77 -17.28
CA THR A 141 8.60 -13.16 -17.65
C THR A 141 7.20 -13.60 -17.22
N GLY A 142 6.52 -12.82 -16.37
CA GLY A 142 5.25 -13.19 -15.75
C GLY A 142 5.39 -14.13 -14.54
N MET A 143 6.62 -14.48 -14.15
CA MET A 143 6.85 -15.34 -12.98
C MET A 143 6.26 -14.70 -11.70
N GLY A 144 5.60 -15.50 -10.88
CA GLY A 144 5.05 -15.10 -9.58
C GLY A 144 3.74 -14.32 -9.62
N ILE A 145 3.24 -13.96 -10.81
CA ILE A 145 1.98 -13.22 -10.96
C ILE A 145 0.77 -14.08 -10.55
N ASP A 146 0.80 -15.39 -10.83
CA ASP A 146 -0.23 -16.33 -10.40
C ASP A 146 -0.31 -16.45 -8.87
N GLN A 147 0.85 -16.44 -8.19
CA GLN A 147 0.92 -16.43 -6.73
C GLN A 147 0.36 -15.13 -6.17
N LEU A 148 0.67 -14.00 -6.81
CA LEU A 148 0.17 -12.70 -6.41
C LEU A 148 -1.36 -12.62 -6.55
N LEU A 149 -1.92 -13.06 -7.68
CA LEU A 149 -3.36 -13.14 -7.93
C LEU A 149 -4.08 -13.96 -6.85
N ARG A 150 -3.57 -15.15 -6.51
CA ARG A 150 -4.14 -15.98 -5.44
C ARG A 150 -4.16 -15.28 -4.07
N ARG A 151 -3.25 -14.35 -3.79
CA ARG A 151 -3.21 -13.64 -2.51
C ARG A 151 -4.13 -12.43 -2.44
N ILE A 152 -4.58 -11.93 -3.59
CA ILE A 152 -5.52 -10.80 -3.68
C ILE A 152 -6.92 -11.21 -4.09
N GLU A 153 -7.16 -12.51 -4.30
CA GLU A 153 -8.49 -13.05 -4.58
C GLU A 153 -9.49 -12.61 -3.52
N GLY A 154 -10.58 -11.97 -3.95
CA GLY A 154 -11.63 -11.45 -3.07
C GLY A 154 -11.25 -10.22 -2.24
N ARG A 155 -10.08 -9.62 -2.47
CA ARG A 155 -9.54 -8.49 -1.69
C ARG A 155 -9.35 -7.25 -2.56
N LYS A 156 -9.39 -6.07 -1.94
CA LYS A 156 -9.05 -4.77 -2.54
C LYS A 156 -7.57 -4.46 -2.26
N ALA A 157 -6.71 -4.68 -3.24
CA ALA A 157 -5.27 -4.49 -3.13
C ALA A 157 -4.81 -3.14 -3.71
N ALA A 158 -3.82 -2.51 -3.10
CA ALA A 158 -3.13 -1.36 -3.69
C ALA A 158 -1.64 -1.65 -3.88
N PHE A 159 -1.08 -1.21 -5.00
CA PHE A 159 0.36 -1.30 -5.24
C PHE A 159 1.10 -0.14 -4.59
N ALA A 160 2.10 -0.48 -3.78
CA ALA A 160 2.97 0.45 -3.09
C ALA A 160 4.44 0.16 -3.43
N GLY A 161 5.30 1.17 -3.36
CA GLY A 161 6.74 0.97 -3.54
C GLY A 161 7.44 2.09 -4.32
N PRO A 162 8.78 2.12 -4.32
CA PRO A 162 9.56 3.16 -5.00
C PRO A 162 9.28 3.27 -6.50
N SER A 163 9.62 4.39 -7.12
CA SER A 163 9.56 4.52 -8.58
C SER A 163 10.57 3.59 -9.28
N GLY A 164 10.27 3.15 -10.51
CA GLY A 164 11.19 2.33 -11.33
C GLY A 164 11.32 0.86 -10.93
N VAL A 165 10.66 0.41 -9.86
CA VAL A 165 10.68 -1.00 -9.39
C VAL A 165 9.81 -1.95 -10.22
N GLY A 166 8.95 -1.40 -11.09
CA GLY A 166 8.11 -2.18 -12.01
C GLY A 166 6.66 -2.41 -11.55
N LYS A 167 6.11 -1.54 -10.69
CA LYS A 167 4.68 -1.56 -10.28
C LYS A 167 3.75 -1.58 -11.49
N SER A 168 3.83 -0.57 -12.37
CA SER A 168 2.97 -0.48 -13.56
C SER A 168 3.10 -1.69 -14.50
N THR A 169 4.30 -2.27 -14.61
CA THR A 169 4.52 -3.49 -15.39
C THR A 169 3.75 -4.67 -14.80
N ILE A 170 3.81 -4.85 -13.48
CA ILE A 170 3.04 -5.89 -12.79
C ILE A 170 1.53 -5.60 -12.88
N THR A 171 1.11 -4.35 -12.69
CA THR A 171 -0.29 -3.95 -12.81
C THR A 171 -0.85 -4.31 -14.18
N ASN A 172 -0.13 -4.02 -15.27
CA ASN A 172 -0.58 -4.35 -16.63
C ASN A 172 -0.66 -5.87 -16.90
N LEU A 173 0.08 -6.70 -16.15
CA LEU A 173 -0.05 -8.16 -16.25
C LEU A 173 -1.29 -8.68 -15.52
N ILE A 174 -1.67 -8.04 -14.43
CA ILE A 174 -2.84 -8.40 -13.61
C ILE A 174 -4.13 -7.79 -14.16
N ILE A 175 -4.03 -6.59 -14.73
CA ILE A 175 -5.12 -5.79 -15.27
C ILE A 175 -4.71 -5.34 -16.68
N PRO A 176 -4.83 -6.20 -17.70
CA PRO A 176 -4.52 -5.83 -19.08
C PRO A 176 -5.28 -4.57 -19.54
N GLU A 177 -6.49 -4.35 -19.02
CA GLU A 177 -7.35 -3.20 -19.33
C GLU A 177 -6.81 -1.88 -18.78
N ALA A 178 -5.97 -1.90 -17.74
CA ALA A 178 -5.45 -0.68 -17.09
C ALA A 178 -4.54 0.14 -18.02
N ASN A 179 -3.88 -0.50 -19.00
CA ASN A 179 -3.04 0.14 -20.02
C ASN A 179 -2.09 1.22 -19.45
N MET A 180 -1.44 0.96 -18.31
CA MET A 180 -0.54 1.91 -17.67
C MET A 180 0.71 2.15 -18.52
N GLU A 181 1.20 3.39 -18.57
CA GLU A 181 2.47 3.72 -19.23
C GLU A 181 3.66 3.03 -18.51
N THR A 182 4.43 2.21 -19.23
CA THR A 182 5.63 1.53 -18.71
C THR A 182 6.91 2.18 -19.23
N GLY A 183 7.83 2.62 -18.34
CA GLY A 183 9.12 3.25 -18.72
C GLY A 183 10.05 3.55 -17.54
N THR A 184 11.34 3.78 -17.80
CA THR A 184 12.43 3.93 -16.79
C THR A 184 12.41 5.24 -16.00
N VAL A 185 11.68 6.22 -16.50
CA VAL A 185 11.30 7.44 -15.80
C VAL A 185 9.83 7.60 -16.18
N SER A 186 8.93 7.86 -15.23
CA SER A 186 7.68 8.51 -15.60
C SER A 186 8.12 9.85 -16.18
N GLN A 187 8.36 9.89 -17.49
CA GLN A 187 8.31 11.14 -18.22
C GLN A 187 6.94 11.66 -17.83
N LYS A 188 6.93 12.72 -17.02
CA LYS A 188 5.74 13.53 -16.80
C LYS A 188 5.19 13.74 -18.20
N THR A 189 4.11 13.04 -18.49
CA THR A 189 3.66 12.93 -19.85
C THR A 189 3.40 14.34 -20.35
N ASP A 190 3.67 14.56 -21.63
CA ASP A 190 3.07 15.65 -22.42
C ASP A 190 1.52 15.58 -22.46
N ARG A 191 0.88 14.86 -21.53
CA ARG A 191 -0.51 15.05 -21.07
C ARG A 191 -0.64 16.32 -20.23
N GLY A 192 0.02 17.40 -20.67
CA GLY A 192 -0.16 18.74 -20.16
C GLY A 192 -1.42 19.35 -20.77
N ARG A 193 -2.51 19.40 -19.99
CA ARG A 193 -3.25 20.66 -19.71
C ARG A 193 -4.56 20.44 -18.96
N HIS A 194 -5.26 19.32 -19.13
CA HIS A 194 -6.61 19.13 -18.55
C HIS A 194 -7.02 17.66 -18.25
N THR A 195 -6.10 16.74 -17.93
CA THR A 195 -6.48 15.37 -17.52
C THR A 195 -6.56 15.26 -16.00
N THR A 196 -7.78 15.24 -15.48
CA THR A 196 -8.09 15.00 -14.06
C THR A 196 -7.40 13.73 -13.59
N ARG A 197 -6.52 13.83 -12.58
CA ARG A 197 -5.92 12.67 -11.86
C ARG A 197 -7.07 11.89 -11.23
N HIS A 198 -7.62 10.93 -11.96
CA HIS A 198 -8.70 10.09 -11.47
C HIS A 198 -8.12 8.88 -10.77
N VAL A 199 -8.85 8.41 -9.79
CA VAL A 199 -8.57 7.15 -9.10
C VAL A 199 -9.60 6.15 -9.60
N GLU A 200 -9.13 4.93 -9.82
CA GLU A 200 -9.96 3.83 -10.31
C GLU A 200 -9.54 2.54 -9.61
N ILE A 201 -10.49 1.64 -9.40
CA ILE A 201 -10.24 0.28 -8.91
C ILE A 201 -10.75 -0.68 -9.98
N PHE A 202 -9.90 -1.59 -10.40
CA PHE A 202 -10.21 -2.57 -11.43
C PHE A 202 -10.44 -3.93 -10.79
N GLU A 203 -11.41 -4.65 -11.30
CA GLU A 203 -11.60 -6.05 -10.97
C GLU A 203 -10.51 -6.87 -11.67
N VAL A 204 -9.89 -7.80 -10.95
CA VAL A 204 -8.80 -8.63 -11.49
C VAL A 204 -9.33 -9.98 -11.97
N LEU A 205 -8.65 -10.57 -12.95
CA LEU A 205 -8.94 -11.94 -13.39
C LEU A 205 -8.73 -12.91 -12.22
N GLY A 206 -9.74 -13.71 -11.92
CA GLY A 206 -9.74 -14.61 -10.75
C GLY A 206 -10.40 -14.00 -9.50
N GLY A 207 -10.89 -12.76 -9.55
CA GLY A 207 -11.64 -12.12 -8.47
C GLY A 207 -10.77 -11.26 -7.56
N GLY A 208 -11.41 -10.30 -6.89
CA GLY A 208 -10.73 -9.23 -6.15
C GLY A 208 -10.59 -7.96 -6.97
N PHE A 209 -9.92 -6.97 -6.40
CA PHE A 209 -9.81 -5.64 -6.98
C PHE A 209 -8.41 -5.06 -6.77
N VAL A 210 -7.92 -4.25 -7.72
CA VAL A 210 -6.66 -3.52 -7.60
C VAL A 210 -6.89 -2.04 -7.88
N PHE A 211 -6.41 -1.20 -6.96
CA PHE A 211 -6.41 0.25 -7.13
C PHE A 211 -5.32 0.70 -8.11
N ASP A 212 -5.70 1.43 -9.16
CA ASP A 212 -4.77 2.24 -9.93
C ASP A 212 -4.61 3.60 -9.25
N THR A 213 -3.51 3.73 -8.52
CA THR A 213 -3.22 4.91 -7.73
C THR A 213 -1.82 5.44 -8.06
N PRO A 214 -1.70 6.61 -8.69
CA PRO A 214 -0.39 7.24 -8.92
C PRO A 214 0.28 7.77 -7.62
N GLY A 215 -0.16 7.36 -6.43
CA GLY A 215 0.06 8.09 -5.18
C GLY A 215 1.04 7.47 -4.17
N PHE A 216 1.16 6.15 -4.05
CA PHE A 216 2.05 5.52 -3.07
C PHE A 216 3.51 5.49 -3.55
N THR A 217 4.03 6.65 -3.91
CA THR A 217 5.39 6.86 -4.42
C THR A 217 6.17 7.80 -3.49
N SER A 218 6.78 7.21 -2.46
CA SER A 218 7.90 7.73 -1.65
C SER A 218 7.73 8.96 -0.73
N PHE A 219 6.93 9.99 -1.06
CA PHE A 219 7.15 11.31 -0.44
C PHE A 219 6.44 11.59 0.90
N ASP A 220 5.33 10.93 1.22
CA ASP A 220 4.48 11.27 2.39
C ASP A 220 4.32 10.11 3.41
N ILE A 221 5.26 9.15 3.44
CA ILE A 221 4.95 7.80 3.98
C ILE A 221 5.09 7.67 5.51
N LEU A 222 5.95 8.47 6.15
CA LEU A 222 6.23 8.28 7.59
C LEU A 222 5.48 9.32 8.43
N GLU A 223 4.24 9.00 8.78
CA GLU A 223 3.41 9.73 9.75
C GLU A 223 3.39 8.95 11.08
N ALA A 224 4.56 8.58 11.59
CA ALA A 224 4.70 7.85 12.85
C ALA A 224 5.36 8.74 13.91
N GLU A 225 4.87 8.62 15.14
CA GLU A 225 5.51 9.18 16.32
C GLU A 225 6.61 8.24 16.83
N GLU A 226 7.57 8.78 17.58
CA GLU A 226 8.69 7.98 18.12
C GLU A 226 8.22 6.87 19.06
N ASP A 227 7.10 7.09 19.74
CA ASP A 227 6.50 6.19 20.73
C ASP A 227 5.83 5.00 20.07
N ASP A 228 5.22 5.22 18.91
CA ASP A 228 4.43 4.21 18.20
C ASP A 228 5.26 3.43 17.18
N LEU A 229 6.44 3.94 16.77
CA LEU A 229 7.23 3.32 15.69
C LEU A 229 7.54 1.84 15.95
N ALA A 230 7.81 1.46 17.21
CA ALA A 230 8.13 0.07 17.56
C ALA A 230 6.94 -0.87 17.35
N ASP A 231 5.71 -0.37 17.50
CA ASP A 231 4.49 -1.14 17.31
C ASP A 231 4.25 -1.49 15.82
N TYR A 232 4.79 -0.69 14.89
CA TYR A 232 4.69 -0.90 13.44
C TYR A 232 5.77 -1.84 12.87
N TYR A 233 6.59 -2.45 13.73
CA TYR A 233 7.49 -3.54 13.37
C TYR A 233 7.03 -4.78 14.13
N PRO A 234 6.27 -5.72 13.52
CA PRO A 234 5.66 -6.85 14.23
C PRO A 234 6.67 -7.66 15.05
N GLU A 235 7.89 -7.85 14.53
CA GLU A 235 8.97 -8.56 15.21
C GLU A 235 9.58 -7.80 16.40
N ILE A 236 9.41 -6.48 16.47
CA ILE A 236 9.81 -5.62 17.60
C ILE A 236 8.64 -5.51 18.58
N ALA A 237 7.43 -5.26 18.08
CA ALA A 237 6.18 -5.16 18.85
C ALA A 237 5.93 -6.41 19.71
N ALA A 238 6.36 -7.59 19.24
CA ALA A 238 6.32 -8.85 20.00
C ALA A 238 7.05 -8.80 21.36
N TYR A 239 7.93 -7.82 21.58
CA TYR A 239 8.69 -7.61 22.84
C TYR A 239 8.16 -6.46 23.69
N LYS A 240 7.01 -5.85 23.34
CA LYS A 240 6.39 -4.77 24.09
C LYS A 240 6.15 -5.18 25.55
N GLY A 241 6.54 -4.31 26.49
CA GLY A 241 6.42 -4.55 27.94
C GLY A 241 7.38 -5.60 28.51
N GLN A 242 8.33 -6.13 27.73
CA GLN A 242 9.31 -7.13 28.21
C GLN A 242 10.69 -6.52 28.52
N CYS A 243 10.93 -5.27 28.11
CA CYS A 243 12.16 -4.57 28.42
C CYS A 243 12.22 -4.19 29.90
N ARG A 244 13.43 -3.97 30.42
CA ARG A 244 13.62 -3.48 31.81
C ARG A 244 12.95 -2.13 32.09
N PHE A 245 12.84 -1.27 31.07
CA PHE A 245 12.26 0.07 31.16
C PHE A 245 11.05 0.16 30.24
N ASP A 246 10.00 0.83 30.72
CA ASP A 246 8.73 1.00 29.99
C ASP A 246 8.87 1.97 28.80
N ASP A 247 9.80 2.92 28.87
CA ASP A 247 10.08 3.94 27.84
C ASP A 247 11.26 3.57 26.91
N CYS A 248 11.64 2.29 26.90
CA CYS A 248 12.75 1.77 26.11
C CYS A 248 12.56 2.06 24.60
N ARG A 249 13.53 2.73 23.98
CA ARG A 249 13.57 3.03 22.54
C ARG A 249 14.39 2.02 21.74
N HIS A 250 14.70 0.90 22.37
CA HIS A 250 15.40 -0.24 21.80
C HIS A 250 16.72 0.09 21.12
N LYS A 251 17.40 1.18 21.52
CA LYS A 251 18.61 1.68 20.85
C LYS A 251 19.88 1.29 21.58
N SER A 252 19.91 1.47 22.90
CA SER A 252 21.10 1.24 23.74
C SER A 252 20.76 0.96 25.21
N GLU A 253 19.48 0.80 25.53
CA GLU A 253 19.00 0.66 26.90
C GLU A 253 19.43 -0.68 27.50
N PRO A 254 19.95 -0.67 28.75
CA PRO A 254 20.37 -1.92 29.39
C PRO A 254 19.16 -2.80 29.71
N GLY A 255 19.22 -4.09 29.36
CA GLY A 255 18.11 -5.02 29.53
C GLY A 255 17.00 -4.88 28.46
N CYS A 256 17.32 -4.29 27.30
CA CYS A 256 16.43 -4.27 26.15
C CYS A 256 16.30 -5.66 25.52
N LYS A 257 15.07 -6.20 25.51
CA LYS A 257 14.77 -7.50 24.91
C LYS A 257 14.82 -7.53 23.39
N VAL A 258 14.58 -6.39 22.75
CA VAL A 258 14.75 -6.25 21.30
C VAL A 258 16.22 -6.37 20.92
N LEU A 259 17.13 -5.70 21.63
CA LEU A 259 18.58 -5.84 21.39
C LEU A 259 19.08 -7.28 21.62
N GLU A 260 18.59 -7.94 22.66
CA GLU A 260 18.86 -9.38 22.91
C GLU A 260 18.40 -10.23 21.73
N ALA A 261 17.17 -10.04 21.25
CA ALA A 261 16.62 -10.76 20.10
C ALA A 261 17.39 -10.49 18.79
N VAL A 262 17.90 -9.27 18.58
CA VAL A 262 18.78 -8.94 17.44
C VAL A 262 20.11 -9.69 17.54
N ASN A 263 20.71 -9.74 18.73
CA ASN A 263 21.99 -10.43 18.95
C ASN A 263 21.87 -11.95 18.77
N GLU A 264 20.72 -12.52 19.11
CA GLU A 264 20.41 -13.94 18.93
C GLU A 264 19.92 -14.28 17.51
N GLY A 265 19.73 -13.29 16.63
CA GLY A 265 19.26 -13.49 15.26
C GLY A 265 17.75 -13.76 15.14
N ARG A 266 16.97 -13.56 16.22
CA ARG A 266 15.50 -13.63 16.18
C ARG A 266 14.89 -12.44 15.45
N ILE A 267 15.54 -11.27 15.50
CA ILE A 267 15.21 -10.10 14.67
C ILE A 267 16.34 -9.91 13.67
N HIS A 268 15.99 -9.80 12.39
CA HIS A 268 16.98 -9.61 11.35
C HIS A 268 17.69 -8.25 11.50
N LYS A 269 19.02 -8.22 11.42
CA LYS A 269 19.82 -6.99 11.64
C LYS A 269 19.41 -5.84 10.74
N VAL A 270 19.16 -6.11 9.45
CA VAL A 270 18.71 -5.10 8.48
C VAL A 270 17.39 -4.44 8.90
N ARG A 271 16.45 -5.21 9.48
CA ARG A 271 15.17 -4.69 9.96
C ARG A 271 15.37 -3.78 11.16
N TYR A 272 16.21 -4.19 12.10
CA TYR A 272 16.57 -3.37 13.26
C TYR A 272 17.32 -2.08 12.87
N GLU A 273 18.28 -2.16 11.96
CA GLU A 273 18.99 -0.98 11.43
C GLU A 273 18.03 0.00 10.76
N SER A 274 17.08 -0.52 9.98
CA SER A 274 16.03 0.28 9.36
C SER A 274 15.10 0.94 10.38
N TYR A 275 14.71 0.23 11.44
CA TYR A 275 13.98 0.81 12.58
C TYR A 275 14.74 2.01 13.18
N LEU A 276 16.03 1.87 13.45
CA LEU A 276 16.85 2.99 13.95
C LEU A 276 16.93 4.16 12.97
N MET A 277 17.06 3.89 11.67
CA MET A 277 17.09 4.95 10.65
C MET A 277 15.77 5.72 10.59
N ASN A 278 14.64 5.02 10.63
CA ASN A 278 13.31 5.65 10.67
C ASN A 278 13.08 6.43 11.97
N LEU A 279 13.53 5.90 13.12
CA LEU A 279 13.45 6.60 14.40
C LEU A 279 14.25 7.92 14.38
N GLU A 280 15.46 7.91 13.82
CA GLU A 280 16.27 9.12 13.68
C GLU A 280 15.68 10.13 12.67
N GLU A 281 14.96 9.67 11.64
CA GLU A 281 14.25 10.54 10.72
C GLU A 281 13.06 11.25 11.38
N ILE A 282 12.26 10.54 12.18
CA ILE A 282 11.15 11.11 12.95
C ILE A 282 11.67 12.19 13.90
N LYS A 283 12.76 11.89 14.64
CA LYS A 283 13.43 12.84 15.53
C LYS A 283 13.87 14.12 14.83
N LYS A 284 14.36 14.01 13.60
CA LYS A 284 14.79 15.17 12.81
C LYS A 284 13.62 16.01 12.35
N ARG A 285 12.48 15.40 11.99
CA ARG A 285 11.27 16.12 11.57
C ARG A 285 10.68 16.97 12.70
N LYS A 286 10.62 16.44 13.94
CA LYS A 286 10.08 17.16 15.11
C LYS A 286 10.88 18.41 15.53
N LYS A 287 12.12 18.56 15.06
CA LYS A 287 12.97 19.70 15.42
C LYS A 287 12.73 20.96 14.56
N TYR A 288 11.89 20.86 13.53
CA TYR A 288 11.54 21.95 12.61
C TYR A 288 10.04 22.22 12.66
#